data_AF-A0A850GN86-F1
#
_entry.id   AF-A0A850GN86-F1
#
_cell.length_a   1.000
_cell.length_b   1.000
_cell.length_c   1.000
_cell.angle_alpha   90.00
_cell.angle_beta   90.00
_cell.angle_gamma   90.00
#
_symmetry.space_group_name_H-M   'P 1'
#
loop_
_entity.id
_entity.type
_entity.pdbx_description
1 polymer ?
#
loop_
_entity_poly.entity_id
_entity_poly.type
_entity_poly.pdbx_seq_one_letter_code
_entity_poly.pdbx_strand_id
1 'polypeptide(L)'
;MPEQLQEAVLALVEQSGATGGVTMGKLVDRLVDDGADEQAVELMVWELIRRRELTPNGFVCRKVRNASGEQRSYEFVLIPWSPALDAQLELDLGESDELRDAGGNRG
;
A
#
# COMPACT_ATOMS: atom_id res chain seq x y z
N MET A 1 -5.00 8.94 -21.71
CA MET A 1 -5.85 8.03 -20.90
C MET A 1 -5.16 7.61 -19.60
N PRO A 2 -3.95 7.00 -19.58
CA PRO A 2 -3.29 6.63 -18.32
C PRO A 2 -2.89 7.85 -17.45
N GLU A 3 -2.51 8.97 -18.06
CA GLU A 3 -2.16 10.21 -17.35
C GLU A 3 -3.36 10.83 -16.60
N GLN A 4 -4.55 10.86 -17.22
CA GLN A 4 -5.78 11.33 -16.58
C GLN A 4 -6.18 10.43 -15.39
N LEU A 5 -6.01 9.12 -15.53
CA LEU A 5 -6.26 8.18 -14.44
C LEU A 5 -5.26 8.39 -13.30
N GLN A 6 -3.98 8.55 -13.60
CA GLN A 6 -2.95 8.88 -12.61
C GLN A 6 -3.31 10.16 -11.84
N GLU A 7 -3.64 11.24 -12.56
CA GLU A 7 -4.04 12.52 -11.94
C GLU A 7 -5.27 12.35 -11.05
N ALA A 8 -6.27 11.59 -11.49
CA ALA A 8 -7.48 11.33 -10.70
C ALA A 8 -7.18 10.55 -9.41
N VAL A 9 -6.34 9.51 -9.49
CA VAL A 9 -5.90 8.74 -8.31
C VAL A 9 -5.19 9.65 -7.32
N LEU A 10 -4.20 10.43 -7.79
CA LEU A 10 -3.44 11.35 -6.93
C LEU A 10 -4.35 12.41 -6.30
N ALA A 11 -5.27 13.00 -7.07
CA ALA A 11 -6.19 14.01 -6.58
C ALA A 11 -7.11 13.47 -5.47
N LEU A 12 -7.60 12.23 -5.57
CA LEU A 12 -8.45 11.62 -4.55
C LEU A 12 -7.68 11.30 -3.26
N VAL A 13 -6.43 10.82 -3.40
CA VAL A 13 -5.57 10.55 -2.25
C VAL A 13 -5.19 11.86 -1.55
N GLU A 14 -4.84 12.91 -2.30
CA GLU A 14 -4.49 14.24 -1.76
C GLU A 14 -5.64 14.82 -0.92
N GLN A 15 -6.88 14.78 -1.45
CA GLN A 15 -8.08 15.23 -0.73
C GLN A 15 -8.30 14.46 0.58
N SER A 16 -7.90 13.19 0.63
CA SER A 16 -8.10 12.32 1.78
C SER A 16 -6.92 12.33 2.77
N GLY A 17 -5.77 12.89 2.38
CA GLY A 17 -4.55 12.93 3.19
C GLY A 17 -4.76 13.66 4.52
N ALA A 18 -5.53 14.75 4.51
CA ALA A 18 -5.87 15.52 5.72
C ALA A 18 -6.72 14.73 6.74
N THR A 19 -7.40 13.66 6.30
CA THR A 19 -8.25 12.81 7.14
C THR A 19 -7.63 11.46 7.50
N GLY A 20 -6.33 11.27 7.22
CA GLY A 20 -5.62 10.03 7.52
C GLY A 20 -5.57 9.01 6.37
N GLY A 21 -5.94 9.42 5.16
CA GLY A 21 -5.85 8.60 3.93
C GLY A 21 -7.17 8.00 3.47
N VAL A 22 -7.10 7.28 2.35
CA VAL A 22 -8.23 6.63 1.69
C VAL A 22 -7.96 5.14 1.53
N THR A 23 -8.97 4.29 1.74
CA THR A 23 -8.79 2.86 1.50
C THR A 23 -8.77 2.59 0.00
N MET A 24 -7.96 1.63 -0.44
CA MET A 24 -7.83 1.30 -1.87
C MET A 24 -9.19 0.97 -2.51
N GLY A 25 -10.05 0.22 -1.83
CA GLY A 25 -11.39 -0.10 -2.31
C GLY A 25 -12.28 1.13 -2.48
N LYS A 26 -12.27 2.09 -1.53
CA LYS A 26 -13.04 3.35 -1.68
C LYS A 26 -12.57 4.17 -2.87
N LEU A 27 -11.28 4.17 -3.14
CA LEU A 27 -10.70 4.88 -4.28
C LEU A 27 -11.09 4.20 -5.60
N VAL A 28 -11.02 2.87 -5.65
CA VAL A 28 -11.45 2.06 -6.80
C VAL A 28 -12.94 2.27 -7.07
N ASP A 29 -13.80 2.09 -6.06
CA ASP A 29 -15.26 2.30 -6.16
C ASP A 29 -15.58 3.67 -6.78
N ARG A 30 -14.95 4.73 -6.25
CA ARG A 30 -15.20 6.11 -6.71
C ARG A 30 -14.83 6.32 -8.18
N LEU A 31 -13.72 5.74 -8.65
CA LEU A 31 -13.25 5.89 -10.02
C LEU A 31 -14.01 5.00 -11.00
N VAL A 32 -14.42 3.82 -10.57
CA VAL A 32 -15.31 2.93 -11.34
C VAL A 32 -16.68 3.58 -11.53
N ASP A 33 -17.22 4.26 -10.51
CA ASP A 33 -18.45 5.05 -10.62
C ASP A 33 -18.32 6.20 -11.65
N ASP A 34 -17.10 6.72 -11.87
CA ASP A 34 -16.79 7.71 -12.91
C ASP A 34 -16.50 7.08 -14.30
N GLY A 35 -16.59 5.75 -14.41
CA GLY A 35 -16.42 5.00 -15.66
C GLY A 35 -15.01 4.47 -15.93
N ALA A 36 -14.12 4.48 -14.93
CA ALA A 36 -12.81 3.83 -15.06
C ALA A 36 -12.94 2.30 -14.98
N ASP A 37 -11.98 1.60 -15.59
CA ASP A 37 -11.84 0.15 -15.43
C ASP A 37 -11.19 -0.18 -14.08
N GLU A 38 -11.78 -1.11 -13.32
CA GLU A 38 -11.33 -1.51 -11.98
C GLU A 38 -9.86 -1.96 -11.98
N GLN A 39 -9.51 -2.90 -12.88
CA GLN A 39 -8.16 -3.45 -12.95
C GLN A 39 -7.13 -2.38 -13.33
N ALA A 40 -7.49 -1.46 -14.23
CA ALA A 40 -6.64 -0.33 -14.59
C ALA A 40 -6.37 0.61 -13.40
N VAL A 41 -7.37 0.86 -12.56
CA VAL A 41 -7.22 1.67 -11.34
C VAL A 41 -6.27 0.98 -10.36
N GLU A 42 -6.47 -0.32 -10.10
CA GLU A 42 -5.62 -1.07 -9.18
C GLU A 42 -4.16 -1.11 -9.64
N LEU A 43 -3.92 -1.39 -10.93
CA LEU A 43 -2.58 -1.39 -11.51
C LEU A 43 -1.93 -0.01 -11.43
N MET A 44 -2.70 1.07 -11.63
CA MET A 44 -2.21 2.43 -11.49
C MET A 44 -1.78 2.72 -10.04
N VAL A 45 -2.57 2.32 -9.05
CA VAL A 45 -2.22 2.47 -7.63
C VAL A 45 -0.90 1.76 -7.33
N TRP A 46 -0.73 0.51 -7.81
CA TRP A 46 0.52 -0.23 -7.63
C TRP A 46 1.73 0.44 -8.29
N GLU A 47 1.54 1.00 -9.48
CA GLU A 47 2.58 1.75 -10.18
C GLU A 47 2.99 3.01 -9.41
N LEU A 48 2.02 3.75 -8.85
CA LEU A 48 2.28 4.96 -8.07
C LEU A 48 2.97 4.66 -6.74
N ILE A 49 2.63 3.56 -6.08
CA ILE A 49 3.37 3.08 -4.91
C ILE A 49 4.82 2.76 -5.31
N ARG A 50 5.04 2.02 -6.40
CA ARG A 50 6.38 1.66 -6.89
C ARG A 50 7.22 2.90 -7.22
N ARG A 51 6.59 3.94 -7.77
CA ARG A 51 7.21 5.21 -8.13
C ARG A 51 7.39 6.19 -6.97
N ARG A 52 7.00 5.80 -5.74
CA ARG A 52 7.02 6.68 -4.56
C ARG A 52 6.18 7.95 -4.75
N GLU A 53 5.02 7.80 -5.36
CA GLU A 53 3.99 8.85 -5.45
C GLU A 53 2.84 8.63 -4.46
N LEU A 54 2.73 7.41 -3.90
CA LEU A 54 1.81 7.05 -2.82
C LEU A 54 2.56 6.29 -1.73
N THR A 55 2.11 6.45 -0.48
CA THR A 55 2.60 5.64 0.66
C THR A 55 1.46 4.80 1.25
N PRO A 56 1.62 3.47 1.35
CA PRO A 56 0.75 2.65 2.19
C PRO A 56 1.00 3.00 3.68
N ASN A 57 0.00 3.56 4.35
CA ASN A 57 0.10 4.04 5.75
C ASN A 57 -0.70 3.17 6.74
N GLY A 58 -1.23 2.03 6.30
CA GLY A 58 -1.96 1.11 7.15
C GLY A 58 -2.81 0.14 6.35
N PHE A 59 -3.62 -0.65 7.05
CA PHE A 59 -4.57 -1.56 6.43
C PHE A 59 -5.89 -1.59 7.19
N VAL A 60 -6.97 -1.85 6.46
CA VAL A 60 -8.29 -2.13 7.02
C VAL A 60 -8.58 -3.61 6.84
N CYS A 61 -9.02 -4.27 7.91
CA CYS A 61 -9.57 -5.62 7.84
C CYS A 61 -11.09 -5.55 7.79
N ARG A 62 -11.71 -6.06 6.73
CA ARG A 62 -13.15 -6.23 6.65
C ARG A 62 -13.51 -7.69 6.85
N LYS A 63 -14.51 -7.93 7.68
CA LYS A 63 -15.11 -9.26 7.87
C LYS A 63 -16.44 -9.28 7.14
N VAL A 64 -16.56 -10.19 6.18
CA VAL A 64 -17.79 -10.41 5.42
C VAL A 64 -18.31 -11.78 5.83
N ARG A 65 -19.57 -11.85 6.26
CA ARG A 65 -20.25 -13.14 6.44
C ARG A 65 -21.07 -13.44 5.20
N ASN A 66 -20.87 -14.63 4.65
CA ASN A 66 -21.65 -15.16 3.54
C ASN A 66 -22.19 -16.56 3.90
N ALA A 67 -22.96 -17.16 2.99
CA ALA A 67 -23.54 -18.50 3.21
C ALA A 67 -22.48 -19.59 3.45
N SER A 68 -21.24 -19.39 3.00
CA SER A 68 -20.10 -20.28 3.19
C SER A 68 -19.28 -20.02 4.47
N GLY A 69 -19.57 -18.95 5.22
CA GLY A 69 -18.90 -18.65 6.49
C GLY A 69 -18.43 -17.20 6.64
N GLU A 70 -17.47 -16.99 7.54
CA GLU A 70 -16.79 -15.70 7.74
C GLU A 70 -15.55 -15.63 6.84
N GLN A 71 -15.50 -14.64 5.96
CA GLN A 71 -14.35 -14.30 5.14
C GLN A 71 -13.74 -12.99 5.63
N ARG A 72 -12.41 -12.88 5.56
CA ARG A 72 -11.67 -11.66 5.89
C ARG A 72 -10.97 -11.14 4.65
N SER A 73 -11.13 -9.86 4.37
CA SER A 73 -10.37 -9.13 3.35
C SER A 73 -9.55 -8.04 4.03
N TYR A 74 -8.38 -7.76 3.46
CA TYR A 74 -7.46 -6.72 3.91
C TYR A 74 -7.19 -5.80 2.74
N GLU A 75 -7.21 -4.50 2.97
CA GLU A 75 -6.88 -3.48 1.95
C GLU A 75 -6.00 -2.40 2.55
N PHE A 76 -5.18 -1.77 1.71
CA PHE A 76 -4.33 -0.66 2.15
C PHE A 76 -5.13 0.63 2.40
N VAL A 77 -4.61 1.44 3.31
CA VAL A 77 -4.92 2.86 3.41
C VAL A 77 -3.79 3.65 2.76
N LEU A 78 -4.13 4.46 1.78
CA LEU A 78 -3.21 5.22 0.94
C LEU A 78 -3.23 6.69 1.36
N ILE A 79 -2.04 7.29 1.44
CA ILE A 79 -1.81 8.72 1.63
C ILE A 79 -0.87 9.23 0.52
N PRO A 80 -0.77 10.56 0.33
CA PRO A 80 0.29 11.13 -0.50
C PRO A 80 1.65 10.63 -0.03
N TRP A 81 2.60 10.50 -0.95
CA TRP A 81 3.91 10.00 -0.60
C TRP A 81 4.53 10.76 0.58
N SER A 82 4.98 10.00 1.57
CA SER A 82 5.63 10.50 2.77
C SER A 82 7.03 9.89 2.87
N PRO A 83 8.10 10.68 2.63
CA PRO A 83 9.47 10.19 2.76
C PRO A 83 9.77 9.60 4.15
N ALA A 84 9.17 10.18 5.20
CA ALA A 84 9.36 9.74 6.58
C ALA A 84 8.80 8.33 6.84
N LEU A 85 7.71 7.97 6.16
CA LEU A 85 7.09 6.65 6.26
C LEU A 85 7.68 5.66 5.25
N ASP A 86 8.11 6.13 4.07
CA ASP A 86 8.81 5.31 3.08
C ASP A 86 10.13 4.75 3.64
N ALA A 87 10.87 5.58 4.39
CA ALA A 87 12.10 5.16 5.05
C ALA A 87 11.88 4.07 6.12
N GLN A 88 10.66 3.90 6.65
CA GLN A 88 10.36 2.82 7.60
C GLN A 88 10.30 1.44 6.92
N LEU A 89 10.15 1.41 5.59
CA LEU A 89 10.15 0.18 4.80
C LEU A 89 11.56 -0.29 4.44
N GLU A 90 12.59 0.54 4.68
CA GLU A 90 13.99 0.12 4.66
C GLU A 90 14.26 -0.72 5.93
N LEU A 91 13.79 -1.96 5.88
CA LEU A 91 14.10 -2.97 6.88
C LEU A 91 15.58 -3.32 6.75
N ASP A 92 16.42 -2.76 7.64
CA ASP A 92 17.77 -3.26 7.85
C ASP A 92 17.65 -4.62 8.55
N LEU A 93 17.47 -5.67 7.75
CA LEU A 93 17.54 -7.06 8.16
C LEU A 93 19.00 -7.40 8.44
N GLY A 94 19.55 -6.79 9.49
CA GLY A 94 20.98 -6.81 9.81
C GLY A 94 21.60 -8.16 9.48
N GLU A 95 22.70 -8.12 8.72
CA GLU A 95 23.47 -9.32 8.37
C GLU A 95 23.59 -10.19 9.62
N SER A 96 23.11 -11.43 9.54
CA SER A 96 23.03 -12.34 10.68
C SER A 96 24.44 -12.62 11.23
N ASP A 97 24.87 -11.81 12.19
CA ASP A 97 26.22 -11.80 12.76
C ASP A 97 26.41 -12.90 13.83
N GLU A 98 25.80 -14.07 13.62
CA GLU A 98 25.88 -15.22 14.54
C GLU A 98 26.49 -16.48 13.92
N LEU A 99 27.10 -16.38 12.73
CA LEU A 99 27.84 -17.50 12.11
C LEU A 99 29.36 -17.34 12.11
N ARG A 100 29.91 -16.33 12.81
CA ARG A 100 31.37 -16.10 12.90
C ARG A 100 32.06 -16.70 14.13
N ASP A 101 31.32 -17.24 15.11
CA ASP A 101 31.92 -17.86 16.30
C ASP A 101 32.19 -19.38 16.17
N ALA A 102 32.19 -19.91 14.94
CA ALA A 102 32.73 -21.24 14.64
C ALA A 102 34.20 -21.15 14.21
N GLY A 103 35.10 -20.68 15.08
CA GLY A 103 36.43 -20.28 14.61
C GLY A 103 37.58 -20.18 15.62
N GLY A 104 37.65 -21.04 16.64
CA GLY A 104 38.92 -21.47 17.24
C GLY A 104 39.61 -20.55 18.28
N ASN A 105 40.11 -21.13 19.38
CA ASN A 105 41.52 -21.50 19.48
C ASN A 105 41.78 -22.30 20.77
N ARG A 106 42.74 -23.21 20.67
CA ARG A 106 43.26 -24.09 21.71
C ARG A 106 44.01 -23.28 22.77
N GLY A 107 43.89 -23.72 24.02
CA GLY A 107 44.79 -23.43 25.13
C GLY A 107 44.75 -24.62 26.09
#